data_AF-A0A0H2RHH5-F1
#
_entry.id   AF-A0A0H2RHH5-F1
#
_cell.length_a   1.000
_cell.length_b   1.000
_cell.length_c   1.000
_cell.angle_alpha   90.00
_cell.angle_beta   90.00
_cell.angle_gamma   90.00
#
_symmetry.space_group_name_H-M   'P 1'
#
loop_
_entity.id
_entity.type
_entity.pdbx_description
1 polymer ?
#
loop_
_entity_poly.entity_id
_entity_poly.type
_entity_poly.pdbx_seq_one_letter_code
_entity_poly.pdbx_strand_id
1 'polypeptide(L)'
;MRNEENPPSSQQPAHTDTPILDIPSDVSSVSSSFLDEDQGGDTRTVSSYTYYSTWSSNFTRSNLEGPGRLLGNLYSRAGRVLEKNYYRLKNREVIKAYEDTVAVLRSGGIHGMIGSDDQQEHEKACEILLTCALSYDVRVQLDTFNLIGYLFITWPARFPSAFKRVFERENGLVDLVTFSWKRQSVEYTFEWLYWYKYASRCLKISTSGQSAFIQAISQFEGATERSLGFKHFEALLLSCNDKADLAFSVDLFHEHWNLRGIEEYVRSNGLGDLALVSCAIAFINRWERYFNPPGEDVALPLRVTVSLHFLYGIARSTRYLKSVELEEPSEYNALLEMWAHVFKLHHFLRSFQFFASSQAAYPLSLKSWRDFCTESLPDLKHEKLLRILLHLEVTYGALMSRQFPAEGGSLIDREANPTEHQFSLYRDDFDPDHNSDSEDGST
;
A
#
# COMPACT_ATOMS: atom_id res chain seq x y z
N MET A 1 5.10 70.66 -56.68
CA MET A 1 3.93 70.17 -55.94
C MET A 1 3.92 68.65 -55.98
N ARG A 2 4.50 68.02 -54.96
CA ARG A 2 4.39 66.58 -54.67
C ARG A 2 3.95 66.53 -53.20
N ASN A 3 2.77 65.99 -52.96
CA ASN A 3 2.26 65.73 -51.61
C ASN A 3 2.79 64.35 -51.20
N GLU A 4 3.55 64.32 -50.11
CA GLU A 4 3.90 63.09 -49.39
C GLU A 4 2.74 62.74 -48.45
N GLU A 5 2.14 61.58 -48.67
CA GLU A 5 1.16 60.96 -47.76
C GLU A 5 1.91 60.17 -46.68
N ASN A 6 1.63 60.50 -45.41
CA ASN A 6 2.12 59.75 -44.25
C ASN A 6 1.28 58.47 -44.04
N PRO A 7 1.91 57.34 -43.64
CA PRO A 7 1.19 56.11 -43.34
C PRO A 7 0.54 56.15 -41.94
N PRO A 8 -0.51 55.34 -41.71
CA PRO A 8 -1.26 55.34 -40.46
C PRO A 8 -0.47 54.70 -39.32
N SER A 9 -0.52 55.35 -38.16
CA SER A 9 0.06 54.91 -36.89
C SER A 9 -0.49 53.55 -36.47
N SER A 10 0.39 52.58 -36.24
CA SER A 10 0.06 51.29 -35.64
C SER A 10 -0.45 51.49 -34.21
N GLN A 11 -1.70 51.15 -33.96
CA GLN A 11 -2.21 51.00 -32.60
C GLN A 11 -1.51 49.80 -31.94
N GLN A 12 -0.77 50.06 -30.87
CA GLN A 12 -0.25 49.01 -29.99
C GLN A 12 -1.42 48.29 -29.32
N PRO A 13 -1.40 46.95 -29.23
CA PRO A 13 -2.39 46.20 -28.49
C PRO A 13 -2.28 46.54 -27.00
N ALA A 14 -3.43 46.82 -26.38
CA ALA A 14 -3.55 47.04 -24.95
C ALA A 14 -2.95 45.83 -24.20
N HIS A 15 -1.96 46.14 -23.36
CA HIS A 15 -1.36 45.18 -22.44
C HIS A 15 -2.43 44.80 -21.41
N THR A 16 -3.07 43.64 -21.59
CA THR A 16 -4.01 43.11 -20.61
C THR A 16 -3.19 42.57 -19.45
N ASP A 17 -3.02 43.40 -18.41
CA ASP A 17 -2.46 43.01 -17.12
C ASP A 17 -3.33 41.89 -16.55
N THR A 18 -2.95 40.66 -16.85
CA THR A 18 -3.58 39.48 -16.28
C THR A 18 -3.05 39.39 -14.86
N PRO A 19 -3.91 39.45 -13.83
CA PRO A 19 -3.46 39.41 -12.45
C PRO A 19 -2.67 38.12 -12.24
N ILE A 20 -1.38 38.28 -11.93
CA ILE A 20 -0.51 37.20 -11.47
C ILE A 20 -1.12 36.73 -10.15
N LEU A 21 -1.80 35.60 -10.19
CA LEU A 21 -2.18 34.88 -8.98
C LEU A 21 -0.89 34.38 -8.37
N ASP A 22 -0.39 35.08 -7.34
CA ASP A 22 0.67 34.61 -6.46
C ASP A 22 0.13 33.38 -5.70
N ILE A 23 0.15 32.22 -6.37
CA ILE A 23 -0.12 30.93 -5.76
C ILE A 23 1.03 30.68 -4.78
N PRO A 24 0.76 30.48 -3.48
CA PRO A 24 1.79 30.18 -2.51
C PRO A 24 2.61 28.97 -2.97
N SER A 25 3.88 29.18 -3.26
CA SER A 25 4.83 28.13 -3.67
C SER A 25 5.20 27.17 -2.53
N ASP A 26 4.66 27.40 -1.33
CA ASP A 26 4.82 26.56 -0.14
C ASP A 26 3.75 25.45 -0.06
N VAL A 27 3.45 24.79 -1.18
CA VAL A 27 2.80 23.46 -1.10
C VAL A 27 3.86 22.52 -0.54
N SER A 28 3.81 22.38 0.78
CA SER A 28 4.72 21.58 1.60
C SER A 28 5.04 20.27 0.89
N SER A 29 6.30 20.09 0.53
CA SER A 29 6.84 18.87 -0.05
C SER A 29 6.86 17.78 1.03
N VAL A 30 5.68 17.26 1.40
CA VAL A 30 5.50 16.14 2.34
C VAL A 30 5.81 14.82 1.63
N SER A 31 6.96 14.75 0.97
CA SER A 31 7.53 13.49 0.52
C SER A 31 8.51 13.00 1.59
N SER A 32 7.99 12.64 2.77
CA SER A 32 8.72 11.74 3.66
C SER A 32 8.41 10.32 3.21
N SER A 33 9.42 9.55 2.80
CA SER A 33 9.16 8.16 2.42
C SER A 33 8.70 7.38 3.66
N PHE A 34 7.81 6.39 3.48
CA PHE A 34 7.36 5.49 4.55
C PHE A 34 8.52 4.76 5.26
N LEU A 35 9.72 4.75 4.65
CA LEU A 35 10.93 4.18 5.23
C LEU A 35 11.92 5.20 5.80
N ASP A 36 11.79 6.50 5.47
CA ASP A 36 12.71 7.53 5.96
C ASP A 36 12.58 7.74 7.49
N GLU A 37 11.44 7.37 8.06
CA GLU A 37 11.20 7.41 9.51
C GLU A 37 12.12 6.46 10.29
N ASP A 38 12.66 5.41 9.65
CA ASP A 38 13.61 4.46 10.28
C ASP A 38 15.07 4.90 10.16
N GLN A 39 15.44 5.67 9.12
CA GLN A 39 16.84 6.06 8.93
C GLN A 39 17.30 7.14 9.93
N GLY A 40 16.37 7.86 10.56
CA GLY A 40 16.67 8.95 11.49
C GLY A 40 16.96 8.55 12.94
N GLY A 41 16.70 7.31 13.36
CA GLY A 41 16.62 6.94 14.78
C GLY A 41 17.75 6.09 15.37
N ASP A 42 18.35 5.19 14.59
CA ASP A 42 19.03 4.03 15.19
C ASP A 42 20.58 4.06 15.22
N THR A 43 21.22 5.14 14.77
CA THR A 43 22.70 5.20 14.74
C THR A 43 23.34 5.60 16.08
N ARG A 44 22.59 5.76 17.17
CA ARG A 44 23.16 6.15 18.47
C ARG A 44 22.72 5.20 19.58
N THR A 45 23.72 4.48 20.10
CA THR A 45 23.71 3.72 21.37
C THR A 45 23.31 2.25 21.29
N VAL A 46 23.96 1.47 20.41
CA VAL A 46 24.16 0.04 20.67
C VAL A 46 25.09 -0.07 21.89
N SER A 47 24.50 -0.07 23.08
CA SER A 47 25.15 -0.47 24.32
C SER A 47 25.55 -1.94 24.16
N SER A 48 26.81 -2.15 23.82
CA SER A 48 27.44 -3.45 23.73
C SER A 48 27.51 -4.07 25.14
N TYR A 49 26.42 -4.69 25.59
CA TYR A 49 26.44 -5.56 26.76
C TYR A 49 27.19 -6.84 26.40
N THR A 50 28.52 -6.78 26.45
CA THR A 50 29.37 -7.96 26.44
C THR A 50 29.21 -8.68 27.77
N TYR A 51 28.19 -9.53 27.85
CA TYR A 51 28.03 -10.48 28.94
C TYR A 51 29.10 -11.57 28.80
N TYR A 52 30.34 -11.25 29.19
CA TYR A 52 31.37 -12.25 29.45
C TYR A 52 30.98 -13.00 30.75
N SER A 53 30.07 -13.97 30.62
CA SER A 53 29.93 -15.02 31.60
C SER A 53 31.28 -15.70 31.72
N THR A 54 32.01 -15.36 32.78
CA THR A 54 33.19 -16.10 33.21
C THR A 54 32.66 -17.45 33.65
N TRP A 55 32.65 -18.41 32.72
CA TRP A 55 32.36 -19.81 33.02
C TRP A 55 33.47 -20.26 33.98
N SER A 56 33.21 -20.15 35.29
CA SER A 56 34.08 -20.74 36.31
C SER A 56 33.93 -22.25 36.15
N SER A 57 34.81 -22.82 35.34
CA SER A 57 35.06 -24.25 35.37
C SER A 57 35.58 -24.55 36.78
N ASN A 58 34.68 -25.05 37.64
CA ASN A 58 35.09 -25.90 38.75
C ASN A 58 35.76 -27.12 38.09
N PHE A 59 37.04 -26.95 37.78
CA PHE A 59 37.94 -28.00 37.35
C PHE A 59 38.17 -28.86 38.58
N THR A 60 37.23 -29.78 38.83
CA THR A 60 37.31 -30.73 39.94
C THR A 60 38.64 -31.44 39.83
N ARG A 61 39.37 -31.44 40.94
CA ARG A 61 40.72 -31.95 41.16
C ARG A 61 40.79 -33.48 41.01
N SER A 62 40.41 -34.02 39.84
CA SER A 62 40.37 -35.46 39.53
C SER A 62 41.43 -35.88 38.50
N ASN A 63 42.51 -35.10 38.37
CA ASN A 63 43.64 -35.43 37.50
C ASN A 63 44.64 -36.41 38.15
N LEU A 64 44.19 -37.19 39.15
CA LEU A 64 44.95 -38.31 39.68
C LEU A 64 44.74 -39.53 38.78
N GLU A 65 45.82 -40.17 38.37
CA GLU A 65 45.80 -41.41 37.60
C GLU A 65 45.13 -42.52 38.43
N GLY A 66 43.89 -42.85 38.08
CA GLY A 66 43.14 -43.89 38.78
C GLY A 66 41.90 -44.35 38.01
N PRO A 67 41.31 -45.51 38.38
CA PRO A 67 40.15 -46.09 37.71
C PRO A 67 38.96 -45.13 37.56
N GLY A 68 38.83 -44.17 38.50
CA GLY A 68 37.81 -43.12 38.46
C GLY A 68 37.86 -42.21 37.23
N ARG A 69 39.02 -42.01 36.59
CA ARG A 69 39.16 -41.19 35.37
C ARG A 69 38.57 -41.89 34.14
N LEU A 70 38.72 -43.21 34.05
CA LEU A 70 38.11 -44.00 32.97
C LEU A 70 36.58 -43.99 33.09
N LEU A 71 36.05 -44.15 34.30
CA LEU A 71 34.63 -44.02 34.60
C LEU A 71 34.11 -42.61 34.29
N GLY A 72 34.80 -41.55 34.73
CA GLY A 72 34.42 -40.16 34.46
C GLY A 72 34.39 -39.83 32.97
N ASN A 73 35.36 -40.32 32.19
CA ASN A 73 35.38 -40.17 30.74
C ASN A 73 34.24 -40.95 30.05
N LEU A 74 33.95 -42.16 30.52
CA LEU A 74 32.84 -42.98 30.02
C LEU A 74 31.50 -42.28 30.25
N TYR A 75 31.23 -41.80 31.47
CA TYR A 75 29.99 -41.07 31.77
C TYR A 75 29.91 -39.73 31.05
N SER A 76 31.01 -39.00 30.89
CA SER A 76 31.04 -37.75 30.11
C SER A 76 30.76 -37.99 28.63
N ARG A 77 31.21 -39.13 28.08
CA ARG A 77 30.93 -39.53 26.70
C ARG A 77 29.49 -39.99 26.54
N ALA A 78 28.99 -40.79 27.48
CA ALA A 78 27.60 -41.24 27.50
C ALA A 78 26.63 -40.05 27.65
N GLY A 79 26.94 -39.11 28.53
CA GLY A 79 26.20 -37.85 28.70
C GLY A 79 26.15 -37.03 27.41
N ARG A 80 27.28 -36.82 26.74
CA ARG A 80 27.32 -36.11 25.44
C ARG A 80 26.54 -36.82 24.33
N VAL A 81 26.53 -38.15 24.29
CA VAL A 81 25.74 -38.91 23.32
C VAL A 81 24.25 -38.81 23.62
N LEU A 82 23.86 -38.91 24.89
CA LEU A 82 22.48 -38.74 25.33
C LEU A 82 21.97 -37.33 25.06
N GLU A 83 22.74 -36.30 25.43
CA GLU A 83 22.42 -34.89 25.18
C GLU A 83 22.26 -34.63 23.68
N LYS A 84 23.20 -35.11 22.85
CA LYS A 84 23.11 -34.99 21.39
C LYS A 84 21.88 -35.70 20.81
N ASN A 85 21.53 -36.88 21.34
CA ASN A 85 20.34 -37.62 20.89
C ASN A 85 19.04 -36.97 21.36
N TYR A 86 19.01 -36.42 22.58
CA TYR A 86 17.88 -35.68 23.12
C TYR A 86 17.62 -34.39 22.33
N TYR A 87 18.67 -33.59 22.07
CA TYR A 87 18.54 -32.42 21.19
C TYR A 87 18.08 -32.82 19.78
N ARG A 88 18.57 -33.92 19.22
CA ARG A 88 18.10 -34.41 17.92
C ARG A 88 16.63 -34.80 17.92
N LEU A 89 16.14 -35.49 18.95
CA LEU A 89 14.73 -35.90 19.05
C LEU A 89 13.82 -34.70 19.26
N LYS A 90 14.15 -33.84 20.23
CA LYS A 90 13.39 -32.60 20.47
C LYS A 90 13.39 -31.70 19.23
N ASN A 91 14.53 -31.58 18.55
CA ASN A 91 14.59 -30.81 17.32
C ASN A 91 13.78 -31.45 16.19
N ARG A 92 13.71 -32.78 16.09
CA ARG A 92 12.88 -33.45 15.07
C ARG A 92 11.40 -33.18 15.28
N GLU A 93 10.91 -33.23 16.52
CA GLU A 93 9.51 -32.92 16.82
C GLU A 93 9.19 -31.46 16.52
N VAL A 94 10.06 -30.53 16.91
CA VAL A 94 9.90 -29.10 16.62
C VAL A 94 9.97 -28.81 15.12
N ILE A 95 10.90 -29.43 14.39
CA ILE A 95 11.02 -29.29 12.93
C ILE A 95 9.77 -29.83 12.24
N LYS A 96 9.29 -31.02 12.64
CA LYS A 96 8.09 -31.61 12.05
C LYS A 96 6.85 -30.73 12.31
N ALA A 97 6.68 -30.27 13.55
CA ALA A 97 5.58 -29.36 13.88
C ALA A 97 5.65 -28.07 13.04
N TYR A 98 6.84 -27.50 12.87
CA TYR A 98 7.04 -26.36 12.00
C TYR A 98 6.70 -26.67 10.52
N GLU A 99 7.17 -27.80 9.98
CA GLU A 99 6.83 -28.23 8.62
C GLU A 99 5.32 -28.39 8.42
N ASP A 100 4.63 -28.98 9.41
CA ASP A 100 3.17 -29.11 9.41
C ASP A 100 2.49 -27.73 9.41
N THR A 101 2.97 -26.75 10.20
CA THR A 101 2.44 -25.37 10.19
C THR A 101 2.64 -24.65 8.86
N VAL A 102 3.80 -24.83 8.22
CA VAL A 102 4.08 -24.26 6.89
C VAL A 102 3.20 -24.91 5.82
N ALA A 103 2.93 -26.21 5.92
CA ALA A 103 2.00 -26.90 5.03
C ALA A 103 0.57 -26.33 5.17
N VAL A 104 0.10 -26.08 6.40
CA VAL A 104 -1.21 -25.44 6.63
C VAL A 104 -1.26 -24.04 6.02
N LEU A 105 -0.22 -23.21 6.24
CA LEU A 105 -0.10 -21.88 5.63
C LEU A 105 -0.25 -21.95 4.10
N ARG A 106 0.49 -22.84 3.45
CA ARG A 106 0.51 -22.98 1.98
C ARG A 106 -0.77 -23.59 1.40
N SER A 107 -1.48 -24.40 2.18
CA SER A 107 -2.75 -25.01 1.75
C SER A 107 -3.94 -24.04 1.77
N GLY A 108 -3.79 -22.85 2.34
CA GLY A 108 -4.89 -21.91 2.56
C GLY A 108 -5.81 -22.28 3.73
N GLY A 109 -5.47 -23.32 4.52
CA GLY A 109 -6.28 -23.80 5.64
C GLY A 109 -6.57 -22.74 6.70
N ILE A 110 -5.67 -21.77 6.87
CA ILE A 110 -5.82 -20.65 7.82
C ILE A 110 -7.08 -19.82 7.53
N HIS A 111 -7.45 -19.66 6.24
CA HIS A 111 -8.63 -18.89 5.85
C HIS A 111 -9.91 -19.55 6.35
N GLY A 112 -10.01 -20.88 6.20
CA GLY A 112 -11.12 -21.67 6.73
C GLY A 112 -11.19 -21.65 8.27
N MET A 113 -10.03 -21.66 8.94
CA MET A 113 -9.96 -21.58 10.40
C MET A 113 -10.52 -20.24 10.91
N ILE A 114 -10.09 -19.10 10.36
CA ILE A 114 -10.59 -17.76 10.74
C ILE A 114 -12.06 -17.55 10.32
N GLY A 115 -12.46 -18.11 9.18
CA GLY A 115 -13.84 -18.04 8.68
C GLY A 115 -14.84 -18.84 9.50
N SER A 116 -14.39 -19.83 10.27
CA SER A 116 -15.24 -20.64 11.13
C SER A 116 -15.91 -19.83 12.25
N ASP A 117 -16.94 -20.40 12.88
CA ASP A 117 -17.56 -19.81 14.08
C ASP A 117 -16.85 -20.24 15.38
N ASP A 118 -15.79 -21.06 15.29
CA ASP A 118 -15.05 -21.55 16.45
C ASP A 118 -13.90 -20.61 16.83
N GLN A 119 -14.03 -20.01 18.01
CA GLN A 119 -13.03 -19.13 18.59
C GLN A 119 -11.66 -19.83 18.79
N GLN A 120 -11.64 -21.13 19.07
CA GLN A 120 -10.39 -21.87 19.27
C GLN A 120 -9.62 -22.04 17.97
N GLU A 121 -10.33 -22.28 16.85
CA GLU A 121 -9.70 -22.34 15.54
C GLU A 121 -9.16 -20.98 15.12
N HIS A 122 -9.78 -19.86 15.53
CA HIS A 122 -9.21 -18.53 15.30
C HIS A 122 -7.88 -18.34 16.02
N GLU A 123 -7.81 -18.71 17.30
CA GLU A 123 -6.59 -18.58 18.10
C GLU A 123 -5.48 -19.49 17.57
N LYS A 124 -5.82 -20.72 17.19
CA LYS A 124 -4.88 -21.67 16.57
C LYS A 124 -4.35 -21.15 15.24
N ALA A 125 -5.18 -20.50 14.42
CA ALA A 125 -4.73 -19.84 13.20
C ALA A 125 -3.72 -18.72 13.51
N CYS A 126 -3.98 -17.89 14.53
CA CYS A 126 -3.05 -16.87 14.99
C CYS A 126 -1.71 -17.49 15.48
N GLU A 127 -1.72 -18.58 16.23
CA GLU A 127 -0.51 -19.27 16.68
C GLU A 127 0.33 -19.81 15.52
N ILE A 128 -0.32 -20.38 14.49
CA ILE A 128 0.34 -20.82 13.26
C ILE A 128 1.02 -19.63 12.57
N LEU A 129 0.31 -18.50 12.45
CA LEU A 129 0.88 -17.29 11.85
C LEU A 129 2.07 -16.74 12.65
N LEU A 130 2.01 -16.71 13.98
CA LEU A 130 3.14 -16.28 14.81
C LEU A 130 4.35 -17.20 14.64
N THR A 131 4.11 -18.51 14.55
CA THR A 131 5.15 -19.52 14.33
C THR A 131 5.81 -19.33 12.96
N CYS A 132 5.02 -19.16 11.90
CA CYS A 132 5.55 -18.92 10.55
C CYS A 132 6.24 -17.56 10.40
N ALA A 133 5.76 -16.52 11.09
CA ALA A 133 6.39 -15.20 11.13
C ALA A 133 7.79 -15.22 11.77
N LEU A 134 8.04 -16.17 12.68
CA LEU A 134 9.34 -16.42 13.30
C LEU A 134 10.30 -17.27 12.44
N SER A 135 9.87 -17.72 11.27
CA SER A 135 10.66 -18.56 10.37
C SER A 135 12.01 -17.95 10.00
N TYR A 136 13.01 -18.81 9.74
CA TYR A 136 14.28 -18.42 9.13
C TYR A 136 14.21 -18.31 7.60
N ASP A 137 13.16 -18.85 6.99
CA ASP A 137 12.88 -18.72 5.57
C ASP A 137 12.15 -17.40 5.31
N VAL A 138 12.85 -16.45 4.68
CA VAL A 138 12.35 -15.11 4.36
C VAL A 138 11.07 -15.15 3.52
N ARG A 139 10.90 -16.16 2.65
CA ARG A 139 9.68 -16.31 1.84
C ARG A 139 8.50 -16.71 2.70
N VAL A 140 8.69 -17.65 3.63
CA VAL A 140 7.65 -18.02 4.60
C VAL A 140 7.24 -16.84 5.46
N GLN A 141 8.19 -16.02 5.91
CA GLN A 141 7.88 -14.78 6.65
C GLN A 141 7.04 -13.82 5.79
N LEU A 142 7.46 -13.59 4.54
CA LEU A 142 6.77 -12.70 3.60
C LEU A 142 5.32 -13.15 3.33
N ASP A 143 5.12 -14.43 2.99
CA ASP A 143 3.80 -15.04 2.78
C ASP A 143 2.93 -14.87 4.03
N THR A 144 3.52 -15.08 5.21
CA THR A 144 2.83 -14.94 6.49
C THR A 144 2.42 -13.50 6.76
N PHE A 145 3.31 -12.53 6.51
CA PHE A 145 3.01 -11.11 6.74
C PHE A 145 1.92 -10.59 5.81
N ASN A 146 1.99 -10.99 4.53
CA ASN A 146 0.94 -10.70 3.56
C ASN A 146 -0.40 -11.28 4.03
N LEU A 147 -0.41 -12.55 4.45
CA LEU A 147 -1.60 -13.20 4.96
C LEU A 147 -2.14 -12.51 6.22
N ILE A 148 -1.30 -12.13 7.18
CA ILE A 148 -1.75 -11.36 8.36
C ILE A 148 -2.46 -10.08 7.93
N GLY A 149 -1.90 -9.35 6.97
CA GLY A 149 -2.52 -8.16 6.41
C GLY A 149 -3.88 -8.45 5.78
N TYR A 150 -3.94 -9.47 4.92
CA TYR A 150 -5.16 -9.89 4.24
C TYR A 150 -6.27 -10.32 5.21
N LEU A 151 -5.95 -11.19 6.19
CA LEU A 151 -6.91 -11.65 7.19
C LEU A 151 -7.45 -10.50 8.04
N PHE A 152 -6.60 -9.51 8.36
CA PHE A 152 -7.01 -8.31 9.09
C PHE A 152 -8.04 -7.48 8.30
N ILE A 153 -7.85 -7.35 6.99
CA ILE A 153 -8.76 -6.60 6.10
C ILE A 153 -10.09 -7.34 5.90
N THR A 154 -10.03 -8.66 5.67
CA THR A 154 -11.22 -9.48 5.41
C THR A 154 -12.05 -9.69 6.69
N TRP A 155 -11.41 -9.82 7.86
CA TRP A 155 -12.09 -10.04 9.14
C TRP A 155 -11.68 -9.04 10.24
N PRO A 156 -12.03 -7.76 10.05
CA PRO A 156 -11.58 -6.66 10.91
C PRO A 156 -11.97 -6.77 12.39
N ALA A 157 -13.03 -7.52 12.71
CA ALA A 157 -13.45 -7.76 14.10
C ALA A 157 -12.88 -9.06 14.69
N ARG A 158 -12.96 -10.17 13.94
CA ARG A 158 -12.58 -11.49 14.44
C ARG A 158 -11.07 -11.63 14.62
N PHE A 159 -10.31 -11.18 13.61
CA PHE A 159 -8.87 -11.40 13.57
C PHE A 159 -8.12 -10.63 14.67
N PRO A 160 -8.38 -9.33 14.91
CA PRO A 160 -7.76 -8.61 16.02
C PRO A 160 -8.10 -9.19 17.39
N SER A 161 -9.36 -9.59 17.57
CA SER A 161 -9.86 -10.20 18.79
C SER A 161 -9.15 -11.53 19.10
N ALA A 162 -8.89 -12.35 18.08
CA ALA A 162 -8.16 -13.60 18.22
C ALA A 162 -6.69 -13.38 18.63
N PHE A 163 -5.99 -12.48 17.95
CA PHE A 163 -4.61 -12.16 18.34
C PHE A 163 -4.50 -11.61 19.75
N LYS A 164 -5.42 -10.72 20.13
CA LYS A 164 -5.45 -10.16 21.49
C LYS A 164 -5.51 -11.27 22.54
N ARG A 165 -6.38 -12.28 22.35
CA ARG A 165 -6.48 -13.43 23.28
C ARG A 165 -5.22 -14.28 23.32
N VAL A 166 -4.57 -14.53 22.17
CA VAL A 166 -3.29 -15.25 22.12
C VAL A 166 -2.22 -14.50 22.91
N PHE A 167 -2.07 -13.19 22.70
CA PHE A 167 -1.09 -12.38 23.42
C PHE A 167 -1.39 -12.28 24.92
N GLU A 168 -2.65 -12.13 25.31
CA GLU A 168 -3.07 -12.13 26.71
C GLU A 168 -2.77 -13.47 27.41
N ARG A 169 -3.00 -14.60 26.72
CA ARG A 169 -2.68 -15.94 27.24
C ARG A 169 -1.19 -16.16 27.43
N GLU A 170 -0.38 -15.73 26.47
CA GLU A 170 1.08 -15.91 26.51
C GLU A 170 1.79 -14.86 27.37
N ASN A 171 1.07 -13.85 27.85
CA ASN A 171 1.63 -12.67 28.51
C ASN A 171 2.75 -12.02 27.67
N GLY A 172 2.57 -12.06 26.34
CA GLY A 172 3.53 -11.59 25.36
C GLY A 172 3.31 -10.12 25.01
N LEU A 173 4.38 -9.33 24.99
CA LEU A 173 4.34 -7.96 24.45
C LEU A 173 4.44 -8.02 22.93
N VAL A 174 3.45 -7.47 22.22
CA VAL A 174 3.43 -7.46 20.74
C VAL A 174 4.72 -6.90 20.15
N ASP A 175 5.21 -5.79 20.69
CA ASP A 175 6.47 -5.19 20.23
C ASP A 175 7.65 -6.14 20.31
N LEU A 176 7.75 -6.92 21.39
CA LEU A 176 8.82 -7.90 21.57
C LEU A 176 8.72 -9.04 20.56
N VAL A 177 7.49 -9.52 20.32
CA VAL A 177 7.23 -10.59 19.35
C VAL A 177 7.53 -10.12 17.94
N THR A 178 7.02 -8.96 17.51
CA THR A 178 7.28 -8.45 16.16
C THR A 178 8.77 -8.13 15.96
N PHE A 179 9.43 -7.54 16.97
CA PHE A 179 10.87 -7.25 16.90
C PHE A 179 11.70 -8.53 16.67
N SER A 180 11.28 -9.65 17.27
CA SER A 180 11.99 -10.93 17.14
C SER A 180 11.93 -11.59 15.76
N TRP A 181 11.05 -11.11 14.86
CA TRP A 181 10.98 -11.58 13.47
C TRP A 181 12.17 -11.14 12.62
N LYS A 182 12.79 -10.00 12.97
CA LYS A 182 14.00 -9.51 12.30
C LYS A 182 15.25 -10.23 12.82
N ARG A 183 16.18 -10.55 11.92
CA ARG A 183 17.47 -11.19 12.23
C ARG A 183 18.60 -10.20 11.96
N GLN A 184 19.55 -10.10 12.89
CA GLN A 184 20.67 -9.12 12.84
C GLN A 184 21.65 -9.33 11.68
N SER A 185 21.56 -10.45 10.94
CA SER A 185 22.49 -10.81 9.87
C SER A 185 21.81 -11.06 8.52
N VAL A 186 20.54 -10.66 8.36
CA VAL A 186 19.77 -10.86 7.13
C VAL A 186 19.52 -9.48 6.52
N GLU A 187 19.94 -9.31 5.27
CA GLU A 187 19.54 -8.16 4.47
C GLU A 187 18.14 -8.42 3.91
N TYR A 188 17.20 -7.55 4.27
CA TYR A 188 15.80 -7.68 3.85
C TYR A 188 15.51 -6.80 2.65
N THR A 189 14.70 -7.31 1.73
CA THR A 189 14.20 -6.52 0.59
C THR A 189 13.25 -5.43 1.07
N PHE A 190 13.03 -4.42 0.23
CA PHE A 190 12.03 -3.39 0.47
C PHE A 190 10.64 -3.99 0.70
N GLU A 191 10.25 -4.97 -0.12
CA GLU A 191 8.98 -5.67 -0.01
C GLU A 191 8.83 -6.35 1.35
N TRP A 192 9.86 -7.08 1.80
CA TRP A 192 9.83 -7.73 3.11
C TRP A 192 9.66 -6.71 4.24
N LEU A 193 10.42 -5.60 4.20
CA LEU A 193 10.32 -4.54 5.22
C LEU A 193 8.93 -3.89 5.24
N TYR A 194 8.34 -3.71 4.05
CA TYR A 194 6.98 -3.20 3.93
C TYR A 194 5.96 -4.14 4.60
N TRP A 195 5.93 -5.41 4.20
CA TRP A 195 4.97 -6.36 4.76
C TRP A 195 5.22 -6.65 6.24
N TYR A 196 6.48 -6.68 6.68
CA TYR A 196 6.83 -6.72 8.09
C TYR A 196 6.20 -5.55 8.87
N LYS A 197 6.37 -4.31 8.39
CA LYS A 197 5.80 -3.12 9.05
C LYS A 197 4.27 -3.17 9.04
N TYR A 198 3.70 -3.60 7.92
CA TYR A 198 2.26 -3.78 7.74
C TYR A 198 1.71 -4.80 8.76
N ALA A 199 2.20 -6.03 8.75
CA ALA A 199 1.78 -7.07 9.70
C ALA A 199 1.99 -6.65 11.17
N SER A 200 3.13 -6.02 11.49
CA SER A 200 3.41 -5.50 12.83
C SER A 200 2.37 -4.47 13.26
N ARG A 201 1.96 -3.57 12.35
CA ARG A 201 0.92 -2.57 12.61
C ARG A 201 -0.44 -3.23 12.85
N CYS A 202 -0.82 -4.26 12.08
CA CYS A 202 -2.04 -5.05 12.34
C CYS A 202 -2.08 -5.57 13.79
N LEU A 203 -0.97 -6.15 14.26
CA LEU A 203 -0.91 -6.73 15.61
C LEU A 203 -0.93 -5.67 16.72
N LYS A 204 -0.24 -4.54 16.51
CA LYS A 204 -0.28 -3.39 17.42
C LYS A 204 -1.68 -2.83 17.56
N ILE A 205 -2.34 -2.62 16.42
CA ILE A 205 -3.71 -2.17 16.34
C ILE A 205 -4.62 -3.13 17.13
N SER A 206 -4.43 -4.44 16.96
CA SER A 206 -5.21 -5.48 17.64
C SER A 206 -5.10 -5.48 19.18
N THR A 207 -3.98 -5.00 19.73
CA THR A 207 -3.74 -4.99 21.18
C THR A 207 -3.94 -3.63 21.83
N SER A 208 -3.91 -2.54 21.05
CA SER A 208 -3.99 -1.18 21.56
C SER A 208 -5.34 -0.77 22.17
N GLY A 209 -6.44 -1.50 21.87
CA GLY A 209 -7.76 -1.39 22.52
C GLY A 209 -8.49 -0.03 22.48
N GLN A 210 -7.81 1.07 22.14
CA GLN A 210 -8.30 2.44 22.32
C GLN A 210 -8.04 3.35 21.11
N SER A 211 -7.55 2.83 19.98
CA SER A 211 -7.35 3.69 18.81
C SER A 211 -8.69 4.03 18.14
N ALA A 212 -8.87 5.29 17.76
CA ALA A 212 -10.02 5.73 16.97
C ALA A 212 -10.13 4.91 15.66
N PHE A 213 -8.98 4.50 15.11
CA PHE A 213 -8.88 3.64 13.93
C PHE A 213 -9.53 2.26 14.16
N ILE A 214 -9.28 1.60 15.29
CA ILE A 214 -9.96 0.34 15.65
C ILE A 214 -11.46 0.54 15.76
N GLN A 215 -11.88 1.63 16.40
CA GLN A 215 -13.31 1.91 16.57
C GLN A 215 -13.99 2.13 15.22
N ALA A 216 -13.35 2.85 14.30
CA ALA A 216 -13.83 3.02 12.94
C ALA A 216 -13.90 1.69 12.18
N ILE A 217 -12.88 0.85 12.30
CA ILE A 217 -12.85 -0.49 11.68
C ILE A 217 -13.94 -1.41 12.23
N SER A 218 -14.31 -1.29 13.50
CA SER A 218 -15.38 -2.14 14.07
C SER A 218 -16.74 -1.94 13.39
N GLN A 219 -16.97 -0.80 12.71
CA GLN A 219 -18.19 -0.55 11.93
C GLN A 219 -18.31 -1.45 10.69
N PHE A 220 -17.23 -2.13 10.31
CA PHE A 220 -17.17 -3.06 9.18
C PHE A 220 -17.55 -4.48 9.61
N GLU A 221 -17.84 -4.71 10.88
CA GLU A 221 -18.24 -6.02 11.37
C GLU A 221 -19.54 -6.49 10.69
N GLY A 222 -19.47 -7.66 10.04
CA GLY A 222 -20.59 -8.23 9.30
C GLY A 222 -20.82 -7.63 7.91
N ALA A 223 -20.02 -6.65 7.48
CA ALA A 223 -20.05 -6.17 6.10
C ALA A 223 -19.58 -7.29 5.17
N THR A 224 -20.34 -7.54 4.10
CA THR A 224 -19.89 -8.41 3.01
C THR A 224 -18.93 -7.65 2.09
N GLU A 225 -18.14 -8.39 1.31
CA GLU A 225 -17.29 -7.82 0.26
C GLU A 225 -18.10 -6.82 -0.60
N ARG A 226 -17.54 -5.63 -0.83
CA ARG A 226 -18.12 -4.55 -1.64
C ARG A 226 -19.56 -4.15 -1.30
N SER A 227 -19.91 -4.12 -0.01
CA SER A 227 -21.25 -3.72 0.43
C SER A 227 -21.37 -2.26 0.89
N LEU A 228 -20.27 -1.64 1.32
CA LEU A 228 -20.30 -0.34 1.99
C LEU A 228 -20.16 0.81 0.98
N GLY A 229 -20.96 1.87 1.14
CA GLY A 229 -20.77 3.13 0.39
C GLY A 229 -19.70 4.04 1.01
N PHE A 230 -19.20 5.02 0.26
CA PHE A 230 -18.08 5.88 0.69
C PHE A 230 -18.23 6.49 2.10
N LYS A 231 -19.43 6.93 2.48
CA LYS A 231 -19.69 7.53 3.80
C LYS A 231 -19.27 6.63 4.98
N HIS A 232 -19.31 5.31 4.84
CA HIS A 232 -18.89 4.39 5.92
C HIS A 232 -17.39 4.44 6.21
N PHE A 233 -16.60 4.98 5.28
CA PHE A 233 -15.15 5.10 5.40
C PHE A 233 -14.72 6.46 5.98
N GLU A 234 -15.64 7.40 6.18
CA GLU A 234 -15.34 8.74 6.70
C GLU A 234 -14.62 8.67 8.05
N ALA A 235 -15.21 7.97 9.02
CA ALA A 235 -14.60 7.80 10.34
C ALA A 235 -13.23 7.10 10.28
N LEU A 236 -13.06 6.14 9.36
CA LEU A 236 -11.80 5.43 9.16
C LEU A 236 -10.70 6.38 8.65
N LEU A 237 -11.01 7.14 7.60
CA LEU A 237 -10.09 8.08 6.97
C LEU A 237 -9.66 9.18 7.95
N LEU A 238 -10.60 9.75 8.69
CA LEU A 238 -10.32 10.77 9.70
C LEU A 238 -9.57 10.24 10.93
N SER A 239 -9.57 8.93 11.15
CA SER A 239 -8.85 8.30 12.26
C SER A 239 -7.42 7.86 11.90
N CYS A 240 -6.99 8.06 10.64
CA CYS A 240 -5.65 7.70 10.20
C CYS A 240 -4.62 8.70 10.76
N ASN A 241 -3.68 8.24 11.58
CA ASN A 241 -2.68 9.12 12.20
C ASN A 241 -1.38 9.22 11.40
N ASP A 242 -1.11 8.22 10.55
CA ASP A 242 0.13 8.10 9.80
C ASP A 242 -0.10 7.46 8.41
N LYS A 243 0.98 7.36 7.63
CA LYS A 243 0.95 6.75 6.28
C LYS A 243 0.66 5.26 6.31
N ALA A 244 0.92 4.57 7.43
CA ALA A 244 0.59 3.15 7.57
C ALA A 244 -0.93 2.99 7.65
N ASP A 245 -1.59 3.75 8.53
CA ASP A 245 -3.05 3.75 8.67
C ASP A 245 -3.75 4.10 7.36
N LEU A 246 -3.23 5.09 6.61
CA LEU A 246 -3.73 5.40 5.27
C LEU A 246 -3.56 4.23 4.30
N ALA A 247 -2.42 3.54 4.30
CA ALA A 247 -2.21 2.37 3.45
C ALA A 247 -3.18 1.22 3.80
N PHE A 248 -3.49 1.03 5.08
CA PHE A 248 -4.54 0.10 5.52
C PHE A 248 -5.92 0.50 5.01
N SER A 249 -6.25 1.80 5.08
CA SER A 249 -7.55 2.28 4.66
C SER A 249 -7.81 1.95 3.19
N VAL A 250 -6.82 2.11 2.31
CA VAL A 250 -6.93 1.76 0.87
C VAL A 250 -7.29 0.29 0.67
N ASP A 251 -6.74 -0.58 1.49
CA ASP A 251 -6.98 -2.02 1.37
C ASP A 251 -8.37 -2.40 1.90
N LEU A 252 -8.84 -1.74 2.95
CA LEU A 252 -10.24 -1.81 3.39
C LEU A 252 -11.21 -1.26 2.33
N PHE A 253 -10.84 -0.17 1.66
CA PHE A 253 -11.61 0.37 0.53
C PHE A 253 -11.74 -0.67 -0.58
N HIS A 254 -10.63 -1.28 -0.97
CA HIS A 254 -10.62 -2.31 -2.00
C HIS A 254 -11.57 -3.47 -1.66
N GLU A 255 -11.54 -3.94 -0.42
CA GLU A 255 -12.35 -5.09 0.01
C GLU A 255 -13.84 -4.74 0.20
N HIS A 256 -14.14 -3.62 0.85
CA HIS A 256 -15.49 -3.36 1.36
C HIS A 256 -16.27 -2.29 0.60
N TRP A 257 -15.61 -1.46 -0.23
CA TRP A 257 -16.29 -0.37 -0.91
C TRP A 257 -17.07 -0.86 -2.14
N ASN A 258 -18.36 -0.55 -2.18
CA ASN A 258 -19.26 -0.85 -3.29
C ASN A 258 -19.07 0.07 -4.51
N LEU A 259 -18.03 0.90 -4.51
CA LEU A 259 -17.65 1.81 -5.60
C LEU A 259 -18.68 2.93 -5.87
N ARG A 260 -19.55 3.21 -4.89
CA ARG A 260 -20.59 4.26 -4.93
C ARG A 260 -20.50 5.20 -3.73
N GLY A 261 -21.25 6.30 -3.77
CA GLY A 261 -21.42 7.21 -2.63
C GLY A 261 -20.55 8.47 -2.66
N ILE A 262 -19.58 8.59 -3.58
CA ILE A 262 -18.70 9.78 -3.67
C ILE A 262 -19.53 11.02 -4.04
N GLU A 263 -20.40 10.93 -5.05
CA GLU A 263 -21.23 12.07 -5.50
C GLU A 263 -22.18 12.55 -4.40
N GLU A 264 -22.80 11.62 -3.67
CA GLU A 264 -23.66 11.94 -2.53
C GLU A 264 -22.85 12.56 -1.38
N TYR A 265 -21.64 12.06 -1.12
CA TYR A 265 -20.76 12.58 -0.08
C TYR A 265 -20.29 13.99 -0.39
N VAL A 266 -19.76 14.25 -1.60
CA VAL A 266 -19.31 15.58 -2.03
C VAL A 266 -20.46 16.59 -1.97
N ARG A 267 -21.68 16.20 -2.36
CA ARG A 267 -22.86 17.08 -2.27
C ARG A 267 -23.19 17.48 -0.83
N SER A 268 -22.90 16.61 0.14
CA SER A 268 -23.26 16.80 1.54
C SER A 268 -22.19 17.55 2.33
N ASN A 269 -20.91 17.27 2.05
CA ASN A 269 -19.77 17.76 2.85
C ASN A 269 -18.87 18.74 2.08
N GLY A 270 -19.05 18.89 0.77
CA GLY A 270 -18.18 19.67 -0.09
C GLY A 270 -16.99 18.88 -0.62
N LEU A 271 -16.32 19.42 -1.64
CA LEU A 271 -15.19 18.75 -2.31
C LEU A 271 -13.88 18.87 -1.51
N GLY A 272 -13.75 19.91 -0.68
CA GLY A 272 -12.59 20.13 0.19
C GLY A 272 -12.68 19.41 1.54
N ASP A 273 -13.62 18.47 1.70
CA ASP A 273 -13.76 17.72 2.94
C ASP A 273 -12.50 16.89 3.25
N LEU A 274 -12.09 16.87 4.52
CA LEU A 274 -10.85 16.24 4.97
C LEU A 274 -10.80 14.73 4.72
N ALA A 275 -11.95 14.03 4.73
CA ALA A 275 -11.98 12.60 4.42
C ALA A 275 -11.66 12.36 2.94
N LEU A 276 -12.16 13.19 2.03
CA LEU A 276 -11.85 13.08 0.59
C LEU A 276 -10.37 13.35 0.32
N VAL A 277 -9.81 14.39 0.94
CA VAL A 277 -8.37 14.70 0.84
C VAL A 277 -7.53 13.53 1.38
N SER A 278 -7.88 13.00 2.55
CA SER A 278 -7.21 11.84 3.14
C SER A 278 -7.27 10.61 2.23
N CYS A 279 -8.43 10.37 1.59
CA CYS A 279 -8.60 9.28 0.64
C CYS A 279 -7.71 9.45 -0.61
N ALA A 280 -7.65 10.67 -1.16
CA ALA A 280 -6.79 10.98 -2.29
C ALA A 280 -5.30 10.79 -1.95
N ILE A 281 -4.86 11.26 -0.77
CA ILE A 281 -3.50 11.05 -0.25
C ILE A 281 -3.22 9.55 -0.08
N ALA A 282 -4.18 8.77 0.44
CA ALA A 282 -4.02 7.34 0.62
C ALA A 282 -3.79 6.62 -0.73
N PHE A 283 -4.57 6.95 -1.77
CA PHE A 283 -4.35 6.43 -3.12
C PHE A 283 -3.01 6.89 -3.70
N ILE A 284 -2.64 8.16 -3.55
CA ILE A 284 -1.34 8.68 -4.01
C ILE A 284 -0.19 7.92 -3.35
N ASN A 285 -0.19 7.77 -2.03
CA ASN A 285 0.86 7.03 -1.30
C ASN A 285 0.99 5.59 -1.82
N ARG A 286 -0.12 4.96 -2.21
CA ARG A 286 -0.12 3.62 -2.80
C ARG A 286 0.54 3.61 -4.18
N TRP A 287 0.21 4.58 -5.03
CA TRP A 287 0.78 4.70 -6.37
C TRP A 287 2.24 5.15 -6.36
N GLU A 288 2.63 6.07 -5.48
CA GLU A 288 4.02 6.47 -5.28
C GLU A 288 4.88 5.26 -4.91
N ARG A 289 4.38 4.36 -4.07
CA ARG A 289 5.09 3.11 -3.75
C ARG A 289 5.27 2.23 -4.97
N TYR A 290 4.27 2.16 -5.85
CA TYR A 290 4.36 1.37 -7.06
C TYR A 290 5.42 1.91 -8.03
N PHE A 291 5.38 3.22 -8.30
CA PHE A 291 6.27 3.86 -9.26
C PHE A 291 7.70 4.09 -8.73
N ASN A 292 7.97 3.85 -7.44
CA ASN A 292 9.29 3.93 -6.85
C ASN A 292 9.90 2.51 -6.64
N PRO A 293 10.48 1.84 -7.65
CA PRO A 293 11.14 0.57 -7.43
C PRO A 293 12.55 0.77 -6.87
N PRO A 294 13.03 -0.19 -6.06
CA PRO A 294 13.94 -1.15 -6.66
C PRO A 294 13.66 -2.58 -6.16
N GLY A 295 12.82 -3.33 -6.89
CA GLY A 295 12.74 -4.79 -6.74
C GLY A 295 11.33 -5.36 -6.66
N GLU A 296 11.04 -6.21 -7.64
CA GLU A 296 9.94 -7.19 -7.77
C GLU A 296 8.49 -6.69 -7.82
N ASP A 297 7.69 -7.43 -8.61
CA ASP A 297 6.29 -7.17 -8.97
C ASP A 297 5.39 -7.14 -7.73
N VAL A 298 5.14 -5.95 -7.18
CA VAL A 298 4.08 -5.76 -6.19
C VAL A 298 2.75 -5.97 -6.90
N ALA A 299 2.03 -7.05 -6.58
CA ALA A 299 0.72 -7.35 -7.16
C ALA A 299 -0.27 -6.18 -6.99
N LEU A 300 -0.64 -5.54 -8.11
CA LEU A 300 -1.46 -4.32 -8.18
C LEU A 300 -2.80 -4.37 -8.93
N PRO A 301 -3.10 -5.32 -9.85
CA PRO A 301 -4.23 -5.16 -10.79
C PRO A 301 -5.57 -4.83 -10.13
N LEU A 302 -5.86 -5.41 -8.97
CA LEU A 302 -7.16 -5.30 -8.30
C LEU A 302 -7.41 -3.94 -7.61
N ARG A 303 -6.35 -3.20 -7.23
CA ARG A 303 -6.48 -1.95 -6.44
C ARG A 303 -6.60 -0.69 -7.31
N VAL A 304 -6.47 -0.86 -8.61
CA VAL A 304 -6.57 0.20 -9.60
C VAL A 304 -8.01 0.69 -9.76
N THR A 305 -8.97 -0.23 -9.68
CA THR A 305 -10.40 0.04 -9.84
C THR A 305 -10.94 1.04 -8.80
N VAL A 306 -10.50 0.96 -7.54
CA VAL A 306 -10.95 1.91 -6.51
C VAL A 306 -10.43 3.33 -6.78
N SER A 307 -9.19 3.48 -7.25
CA SER A 307 -8.63 4.79 -7.60
C SER A 307 -9.39 5.44 -8.77
N LEU A 308 -9.74 4.64 -9.78
CA LEU A 308 -10.56 5.11 -10.91
C LEU A 308 -11.95 5.55 -10.47
N HIS A 309 -12.64 4.75 -9.66
CA HIS A 309 -13.97 5.08 -9.17
C HIS A 309 -13.97 6.33 -8.31
N PHE A 310 -12.93 6.52 -7.50
CA PHE A 310 -12.73 7.74 -6.75
C PHE A 310 -12.58 8.93 -7.70
N LEU A 311 -11.62 8.88 -8.64
CA LEU A 311 -11.37 9.93 -9.62
C LEU A 311 -12.63 10.28 -10.43
N TYR A 312 -13.36 9.27 -10.89
CA TYR A 312 -14.59 9.43 -11.65
C TYR A 312 -15.73 10.03 -10.80
N GLY A 313 -15.87 9.59 -9.55
CA GLY A 313 -16.83 10.16 -8.61
C GLY A 313 -16.55 11.64 -8.33
N ILE A 314 -15.29 12.01 -8.14
CA ILE A 314 -14.86 13.41 -7.99
C ILE A 314 -15.21 14.21 -9.26
N ALA A 315 -14.78 13.75 -10.43
CA ALA A 315 -15.06 14.38 -11.72
C ALA A 315 -16.55 14.59 -12.02
N ARG A 316 -17.41 13.69 -11.56
CA ARG A 316 -18.86 13.85 -11.70
C ARG A 316 -19.43 14.83 -10.69
N SER A 317 -18.87 14.87 -9.49
CA SER A 317 -19.34 15.74 -8.41
C SER A 317 -19.15 17.22 -8.71
N THR A 318 -18.15 17.56 -9.52
CA THR A 318 -17.84 18.94 -9.90
C THR A 318 -18.96 19.62 -10.68
N ARG A 319 -19.79 18.83 -11.37
CA ARG A 319 -20.99 19.33 -12.08
C ARG A 319 -22.03 19.93 -11.14
N TYR A 320 -21.96 19.61 -9.85
CA TYR A 320 -22.88 20.11 -8.84
C TYR A 320 -22.29 21.24 -7.98
N LEU A 321 -21.04 21.64 -8.20
CA LEU A 321 -20.42 22.75 -7.48
C LEU A 321 -21.18 24.04 -7.79
N LYS A 322 -21.74 24.65 -6.76
CA LYS A 322 -22.47 25.92 -6.91
C LYS A 322 -21.44 27.04 -7.11
N SER A 323 -21.76 28.00 -7.97
CA SER A 323 -20.87 29.15 -8.24
C SER A 323 -20.54 29.98 -6.99
N VAL A 324 -21.34 29.85 -5.92
CA VAL A 324 -21.21 30.58 -4.65
C VAL A 324 -20.05 30.04 -3.80
N GLU A 325 -19.64 28.78 -3.98
CA GLU A 325 -18.62 28.09 -3.17
C GLU A 325 -17.16 28.50 -3.52
N LEU A 326 -16.97 29.53 -4.35
CA LEU A 326 -15.65 30.02 -4.78
C LEU A 326 -15.33 31.45 -4.30
N GLU A 327 -16.20 32.04 -3.46
CA GLU A 327 -16.03 33.41 -2.97
C GLU A 327 -15.18 33.48 -1.69
N GLU A 328 -15.19 32.43 -0.85
CA GLU A 328 -14.38 32.38 0.37
C GLU A 328 -12.94 31.89 0.08
N PRO A 329 -11.90 32.68 0.42
CA PRO A 329 -10.51 32.31 0.16
C PRO A 329 -10.06 31.00 0.82
N SER A 330 -10.62 30.65 1.98
CA SER A 330 -10.29 29.42 2.70
C SER A 330 -10.83 28.17 2.01
N GLU A 331 -12.08 28.20 1.56
CA GLU A 331 -12.70 27.10 0.80
C GLU A 331 -11.95 26.86 -0.51
N TYR A 332 -11.54 27.95 -1.15
CA TYR A 332 -10.75 27.92 -2.36
C TYR A 332 -9.40 27.20 -2.17
N ASN A 333 -8.68 27.43 -1.07
CA ASN A 333 -7.40 26.76 -0.82
C ASN A 333 -7.55 25.24 -0.62
N ALA A 334 -8.53 24.81 0.18
CA ALA A 334 -8.80 23.38 0.40
C ALA A 334 -9.23 22.67 -0.90
N LEU A 335 -10.03 23.36 -1.72
CA LEU A 335 -10.41 22.90 -3.05
C LEU A 335 -9.18 22.71 -3.95
N LEU A 336 -8.25 23.68 -3.96
CA LEU A 336 -7.02 23.58 -4.77
C LEU A 336 -6.11 22.44 -4.32
N GLU A 337 -5.97 22.25 -3.01
CA GLU A 337 -5.20 21.13 -2.45
C GLU A 337 -5.77 19.79 -2.91
N MET A 338 -7.09 19.61 -2.79
CA MET A 338 -7.77 18.41 -3.28
C MET A 338 -7.53 18.20 -4.78
N TRP A 339 -7.60 19.24 -5.59
CA TRP A 339 -7.35 19.14 -7.03
C TRP A 339 -5.90 18.84 -7.39
N ALA A 340 -4.93 19.32 -6.60
CA ALA A 340 -3.54 18.93 -6.76
C ALA A 340 -3.35 17.42 -6.51
N HIS A 341 -4.04 16.86 -5.51
CA HIS A 341 -4.06 15.42 -5.28
C HIS A 341 -4.74 14.66 -6.43
N VAL A 342 -5.89 15.14 -6.91
CA VAL A 342 -6.60 14.55 -8.05
C VAL A 342 -5.73 14.55 -9.31
N PHE A 343 -4.99 15.62 -9.57
CA PHE A 343 -4.02 15.71 -10.68
C PHE A 343 -2.95 14.63 -10.56
N LYS A 344 -2.32 14.49 -9.38
CA LYS A 344 -1.29 13.47 -9.14
C LYS A 344 -1.83 12.06 -9.35
N LEU A 345 -3.03 11.78 -8.82
CA LEU A 345 -3.68 10.48 -8.97
C LEU A 345 -4.01 10.19 -10.45
N HIS A 346 -4.51 11.18 -11.19
CA HIS A 346 -4.76 11.07 -12.63
C HIS A 346 -3.48 10.76 -13.41
N HIS A 347 -2.37 11.43 -13.09
CA HIS A 347 -1.05 11.13 -13.68
C HIS A 347 -0.64 9.68 -13.47
N PHE A 348 -0.73 9.17 -12.24
CA PHE A 348 -0.39 7.77 -11.94
C PHE A 348 -1.24 6.78 -12.74
N LEU A 349 -2.55 7.02 -12.78
CA LEU A 349 -3.47 6.14 -13.50
C LEU A 349 -3.15 6.14 -15.00
N ARG A 350 -2.79 7.27 -15.61
CA ARG A 350 -2.45 7.32 -17.05
C ARG A 350 -1.05 6.82 -17.37
N SER A 351 -0.15 6.82 -16.40
CA SER A 351 1.21 6.28 -16.49
C SER A 351 1.27 4.76 -16.37
N PHE A 352 0.18 4.09 -15.94
CA PHE A 352 0.14 2.64 -15.76
C PHE A 352 -0.33 1.90 -17.03
N GLN A 353 0.40 0.86 -17.45
CA GLN A 353 0.21 0.16 -18.73
C GLN A 353 -1.12 -0.62 -18.82
N PHE A 354 -1.58 -1.20 -17.72
CA PHE A 354 -2.73 -2.12 -17.69
C PHE A 354 -4.05 -1.51 -18.18
N PHE A 355 -4.14 -0.18 -18.23
CA PHE A 355 -5.37 0.53 -18.59
C PHE A 355 -5.78 0.44 -20.05
N ALA A 356 -4.88 0.01 -20.93
CA ALA A 356 -5.19 -0.11 -22.35
C ALA A 356 -6.38 -1.05 -22.62
N SER A 357 -6.64 -2.03 -21.75
CA SER A 357 -7.74 -3.00 -21.89
C SER A 357 -9.05 -2.56 -21.23
N SER A 358 -9.01 -1.65 -20.25
CA SER A 358 -10.18 -1.28 -19.42
C SER A 358 -10.93 -0.03 -19.92
N GLN A 359 -10.74 0.38 -21.17
CA GLN A 359 -11.15 1.69 -21.66
C GLN A 359 -12.66 1.95 -21.62
N ALA A 360 -13.46 0.90 -21.80
CA ALA A 360 -14.91 1.04 -21.86
C ALA A 360 -15.54 1.50 -20.54
N ALA A 361 -14.96 1.15 -19.39
CA ALA A 361 -15.57 1.39 -18.09
C ALA A 361 -15.33 2.80 -17.54
N TYR A 362 -14.19 3.42 -17.87
CA TYR A 362 -13.78 4.71 -17.29
C TYR A 362 -13.23 5.69 -18.34
N PRO A 363 -14.05 6.10 -19.32
CA PRO A 363 -13.57 6.87 -20.46
C PRO A 363 -12.96 8.23 -20.06
N LEU A 364 -13.41 8.85 -18.96
CA LEU A 364 -12.88 10.13 -18.48
C LEU A 364 -11.45 10.01 -17.94
N SER A 365 -11.17 8.97 -17.15
CA SER A 365 -9.87 8.79 -16.48
C SER A 365 -8.71 8.54 -17.45
N LEU A 366 -9.02 8.24 -18.71
CA LEU A 366 -8.03 7.98 -19.76
C LEU A 366 -7.68 9.20 -20.60
N LYS A 367 -8.48 10.26 -20.53
CA LYS A 367 -8.26 11.47 -21.31
C LYS A 367 -7.08 12.26 -20.78
N SER A 368 -6.52 13.12 -21.63
CA SER A 368 -5.55 14.14 -21.20
C SER A 368 -6.11 14.94 -20.03
N TRP A 369 -5.24 15.51 -19.19
CA TRP A 369 -5.71 16.29 -18.03
C TRP A 369 -6.61 17.46 -18.46
N ARG A 370 -6.26 18.11 -19.57
CA ARG A 370 -7.07 19.16 -20.19
C ARG A 370 -8.48 18.70 -20.53
N ASP A 371 -8.60 17.58 -21.23
CA ASP A 371 -9.89 17.04 -21.65
C ASP A 371 -10.69 16.56 -20.45
N PHE A 372 -10.03 15.91 -19.49
CA PHE A 372 -10.63 15.51 -18.21
C PHE A 372 -11.24 16.70 -17.48
N CYS A 373 -10.52 17.82 -17.36
CA CYS A 373 -11.02 19.03 -16.71
C CYS A 373 -12.19 19.66 -17.48
N THR A 374 -12.05 19.77 -18.81
CA THR A 374 -13.06 20.40 -19.68
C THR A 374 -14.39 19.65 -19.63
N GLU A 375 -14.36 18.31 -19.58
CA GLU A 375 -15.58 17.50 -19.51
C GLU A 375 -16.19 17.38 -18.12
N SER A 376 -15.37 17.59 -17.08
CA SER A 376 -15.81 17.62 -15.68
C SER A 376 -16.45 18.96 -15.31
N LEU A 377 -16.06 20.05 -15.98
CA LEU A 377 -16.53 21.42 -15.76
C LEU A 377 -17.10 22.05 -17.03
N PRO A 378 -18.26 21.58 -17.54
CA PRO A 378 -18.81 22.05 -18.80
C PRO A 378 -19.49 23.43 -18.73
N ASP A 379 -19.79 23.96 -17.53
CA ASP A 379 -20.45 25.26 -17.37
C ASP A 379 -19.44 26.41 -17.47
N LEU A 380 -19.78 27.45 -18.24
CA LEU A 380 -19.00 28.69 -18.36
C LEU A 380 -18.75 29.36 -17.00
N LYS A 381 -19.63 29.14 -16.02
CA LYS A 381 -19.46 29.64 -14.65
C LYS A 381 -18.22 29.07 -13.96
N HIS A 382 -17.71 27.91 -14.41
CA HIS A 382 -16.52 27.28 -13.87
C HIS A 382 -15.24 27.68 -14.60
N GLU A 383 -15.26 28.65 -15.52
CA GLU A 383 -14.09 29.03 -16.33
C GLU A 383 -12.87 29.40 -15.47
N LYS A 384 -13.07 30.11 -14.35
CA LYS A 384 -11.99 30.44 -13.42
C LYS A 384 -11.35 29.17 -12.86
N LEU A 385 -12.17 28.25 -12.33
CA LEU A 385 -11.71 26.97 -11.78
C LEU A 385 -10.98 26.15 -12.86
N LEU A 386 -11.55 26.04 -14.06
CA LEU A 386 -10.94 25.34 -15.18
C LEU A 386 -9.54 25.88 -15.51
N ARG A 387 -9.36 27.21 -15.60
CA ARG A 387 -8.04 27.82 -15.83
C ARG A 387 -7.02 27.43 -14.75
N ILE A 388 -7.47 27.37 -13.49
CA ILE A 388 -6.60 26.98 -12.37
C ILE A 388 -6.24 25.50 -12.45
N LEU A 389 -7.21 24.62 -12.75
CA LEU A 389 -6.93 23.19 -12.93
C LEU A 389 -5.95 22.94 -14.08
N LEU A 390 -6.11 23.64 -15.20
CA LEU A 390 -5.16 23.57 -16.31
C LEU A 390 -3.76 24.09 -15.91
N HIS A 391 -3.69 25.06 -14.98
CA HIS A 391 -2.41 25.52 -14.47
C HIS A 391 -1.67 24.44 -13.66
N LEU A 392 -2.39 23.54 -12.96
CA LEU A 392 -1.77 22.43 -12.23
C LEU A 392 -0.90 21.55 -13.14
N GLU A 393 -1.31 21.29 -14.38
CA GLU A 393 -0.51 20.53 -15.35
C GLU A 393 0.79 21.26 -15.71
N VAL A 394 0.75 22.58 -15.84
CA VAL A 394 1.95 23.40 -16.10
C VAL A 394 2.88 23.40 -14.89
N THR A 395 2.33 23.52 -13.69
CA THR A 395 3.10 23.58 -12.43
C THR A 395 3.71 22.23 -12.07
N TYR A 396 2.93 21.16 -12.14
CA TYR A 396 3.31 19.86 -11.60
C TYR A 396 3.64 18.81 -12.67
N GLY A 397 3.21 18.97 -13.92
CA GLY A 397 3.34 17.95 -14.96
C GLY A 397 4.80 17.55 -15.21
N ALA A 398 5.70 18.51 -15.40
CA ALA A 398 7.13 18.22 -15.60
C ALA A 398 7.77 17.54 -14.38
N LEU A 399 7.36 17.93 -13.16
CA LEU A 399 7.84 17.31 -11.92
C LEU A 399 7.35 15.85 -11.82
N MET A 400 6.06 15.61 -12.07
CA MET A 400 5.44 14.29 -12.01
C MET A 400 6.05 13.35 -13.05
N SER A 401 6.21 13.77 -14.30
CA SER A 401 6.83 12.94 -15.34
C SER A 401 8.29 12.59 -15.04
N ARG A 402 9.02 13.48 -14.35
CA ARG A 402 10.41 13.23 -13.93
C ARG A 402 10.50 12.28 -12.74
N GLN A 403 9.62 12.43 -11.75
CA GLN A 403 9.63 11.59 -10.55
C GLN A 403 9.00 10.22 -10.79
N PHE A 404 7.94 10.17 -11.60
CA PHE A 404 7.13 8.99 -11.86
C PHE A 404 6.98 8.85 -13.39
N PRO A 405 8.01 8.33 -14.06
CA PRO A 405 7.99 8.15 -15.51
C PRO A 405 6.87 7.18 -15.89
N ALA A 406 6.24 7.45 -17.02
CA ALA A 406 5.19 6.61 -17.56
C ALA A 406 5.75 5.25 -18.00
N GLU A 407 4.99 4.18 -17.79
CA GLU A 407 5.36 2.85 -18.25
C GLU A 407 5.25 2.75 -19.77
N GLY A 408 6.08 1.89 -20.37
CA GLY A 408 5.99 1.57 -21.79
C GLY A 408 4.59 1.06 -22.16
N GLY A 409 3.98 1.67 -23.17
CA GLY A 409 2.62 1.34 -23.61
C GLY A 409 1.50 1.85 -22.73
N SER A 410 1.78 2.65 -21.69
CA SER A 410 0.78 3.43 -20.97
C SER A 410 0.17 4.54 -21.85
N LEU A 411 -0.83 5.27 -21.34
CA LEU A 411 -1.48 6.33 -22.13
C LEU A 411 -0.57 7.53 -22.35
N ILE A 412 0.17 7.94 -21.32
CA ILE A 412 1.12 9.05 -21.44
C ILE A 412 2.27 8.70 -22.39
N ASP A 413 2.78 7.48 -22.32
CA ASP A 413 3.81 6.99 -23.25
C ASP A 413 3.31 7.00 -24.70
N ARG A 414 2.07 6.54 -24.94
CA ARG A 414 1.46 6.55 -26.28
C ARG A 414 1.33 7.94 -26.89
N GLU A 415 1.00 8.93 -26.07
CA GLU A 415 0.87 10.32 -26.50
C GLU A 415 2.23 10.96 -26.80
N ALA A 416 3.26 10.59 -26.03
CA ALA A 416 4.63 11.03 -26.25
C ALA A 416 5.27 10.36 -27.50
N ASN A 417 4.91 9.11 -27.78
CA ASN A 417 5.52 8.25 -28.81
C ASN A 417 4.50 7.70 -29.82
N PRO A 418 3.78 8.56 -30.57
CA PRO A 418 2.65 8.12 -31.43
C PRO A 418 3.07 7.21 -32.58
N THR A 419 4.34 7.27 -33.03
CA THR A 419 4.86 6.50 -34.17
C THR A 419 5.18 5.05 -33.83
N GLU A 420 5.53 4.74 -32.59
CA GLU A 420 5.94 3.38 -32.21
C GLU A 420 4.74 2.44 -32.04
N HIS A 421 3.60 2.95 -31.58
CA HIS A 421 2.44 2.11 -31.32
C HIS A 421 1.57 1.79 -32.53
N GLN A 422 1.69 2.53 -33.63
CA GLN A 422 1.03 2.13 -34.88
C GLN A 422 1.49 0.73 -35.34
N PHE A 423 2.69 0.27 -34.96
CA PHE A 423 3.18 -1.06 -35.31
C PHE A 423 2.78 -2.16 -34.32
N SER A 424 2.47 -1.81 -33.07
CA SER A 424 2.13 -2.80 -32.03
C SER A 424 0.70 -3.34 -32.17
N LEU A 425 -0.27 -2.48 -32.55
CA LEU A 425 -1.67 -2.90 -32.68
C LEU A 425 -1.92 -3.88 -33.84
N TYR A 426 -1.01 -3.96 -34.82
CA TYR A 426 -1.10 -4.93 -35.92
C TYR A 426 -0.45 -6.28 -35.63
N ARG A 427 0.24 -6.43 -34.49
CA ARG A 427 1.01 -7.64 -34.18
C ARG A 427 0.22 -8.68 -33.39
N ASP A 428 -0.76 -8.26 -32.59
CA ASP A 428 -1.56 -9.17 -31.75
C ASP A 428 -2.75 -9.82 -32.50
N ASP A 429 -3.11 -9.31 -33.68
CA ASP A 429 -4.22 -9.85 -34.51
C ASP A 429 -3.75 -10.83 -35.60
N PHE A 430 -2.45 -11.14 -35.69
CA PHE A 430 -1.90 -12.00 -36.75
C PHE A 430 -1.05 -13.13 -36.16
N ASP A 431 -1.71 -14.10 -35.50
CA ASP A 431 -1.16 -15.44 -35.28
C ASP A 431 -1.85 -16.43 -36.24
N PRO A 432 -1.40 -16.52 -37.51
CA PRO A 432 -2.03 -17.36 -38.53
C PRO A 432 -1.77 -18.87 -38.38
N ASP A 433 -1.01 -19.32 -37.38
CA ASP A 433 -0.53 -20.71 -37.30
C ASP A 433 -1.24 -21.61 -36.27
N HIS A 434 -2.38 -21.20 -35.71
CA HIS A 434 -3.28 -22.10 -34.98
C HIS A 434 -4.31 -22.80 -35.89
N ASN A 435 -3.81 -23.37 -36.99
CA ASN A 435 -4.50 -24.38 -37.78
C ASN A 435 -3.82 -25.73 -37.53
N SER A 436 -4.02 -26.28 -36.33
CA SER A 436 -3.64 -27.65 -36.03
C SER A 436 -4.63 -28.59 -36.70
N ASP A 437 -4.21 -29.13 -37.84
CA ASP A 437 -4.75 -30.33 -38.44
C ASP A 437 -4.92 -31.43 -37.37
N SER A 438 -6.16 -31.66 -36.95
CA SER A 438 -6.55 -32.92 -36.31
C SER A 438 -6.69 -33.97 -37.40
N GLU A 439 -5.57 -34.58 -37.79
CA GLU A 439 -5.58 -35.82 -38.56
C GLU A 439 -6.13 -36.96 -37.68
N ASP A 440 -7.33 -37.41 -38.05
CA ASP A 440 -7.91 -38.68 -37.65
C ASP A 440 -7.01 -39.85 -38.05
N GLY A 441 -6.29 -40.42 -37.07
CA GLY A 441 -5.60 -41.70 -37.19
C GLY A 441 -6.43 -42.83 -36.60
N SER A 442 -7.24 -43.49 -37.43
CA SER A 442 -7.92 -44.75 -37.10
C SER A 442 -6.93 -45.92 -37.02
N THR A 443 -7.00 -46.70 -35.94
CA THR A 443 -6.62 -48.13 -35.89
C THR A 443 -7.62 -48.89 -35.04
#